data_AF-A0A924SBW5-F1
#
_entry.id   AF-A0A924SBW5-F1
#
_cell.length_a   1.000
_cell.length_b   1.000
_cell.length_c   1.000
_cell.angle_alpha   90.00
_cell.angle_beta   90.00
_cell.angle_gamma   90.00
#
_symmetry.space_group_name_H-M   'P 1'
#
loop_
_entity.id
_entity.type
_entity.pdbx_description
1 polymer ?
#
loop_
_entity_poly.entity_id
_entity_poly.type
_entity_poly.pdbx_seq_one_letter_code
_entity_poly.pdbx_strand_id
1 'polypeptide(L)'
;KQHPEVREAHQERAQTLKAMFKAAGLPVMENDSHIVPVLVGDPHHTKLISDMLLADHGVYVQPINYPTVPRGTERLRFTPTPFHTDDMMRKLVGAMEKLWAHCNVARMGGHAA
;
A
#
# COMPACT_ATOMS: atom_id res chain seq x y z
N LYS A 1 29.80 4.52 -1.91
CA LYS A 1 28.67 3.62 -1.54
C LYS A 1 28.80 2.34 -2.38
N GLN A 2 28.77 1.15 -1.77
CA GLN A 2 29.29 -0.09 -2.39
C GLN A 2 28.38 -0.77 -3.43
N HIS A 3 27.06 -0.50 -3.47
CA HIS A 3 26.13 -1.09 -4.44
C HIS A 3 25.05 -0.09 -4.91
N PRO A 4 25.29 0.73 -5.96
CA PRO A 4 24.29 1.64 -6.53
C PRO A 4 23.09 0.94 -7.18
N GLU A 5 23.32 -0.17 -7.88
CA GLU A 5 22.34 -0.94 -8.63
C GLU A 5 21.18 -1.44 -7.75
N VAL A 6 21.49 -1.90 -6.53
CA VAL A 6 20.47 -2.36 -5.57
C VAL A 6 19.56 -1.22 -5.12
N ARG A 7 20.10 0.00 -4.99
CA ARG A 7 19.29 1.17 -4.62
C ARG A 7 18.42 1.64 -5.77
N GLU A 8 18.96 1.64 -6.99
CA GLU A 8 18.20 1.99 -8.19
C GLU A 8 17.03 1.03 -8.40
N ALA A 9 17.29 -0.29 -8.30
CA ALA A 9 16.24 -1.31 -8.32
C ALA A 9 15.21 -1.09 -7.21
N HIS A 10 15.63 -0.79 -5.97
CA HIS A 10 14.69 -0.52 -4.88
C HIS A 10 13.77 0.68 -5.17
N GLN A 11 14.33 1.78 -5.70
CA GLN A 11 13.53 2.95 -6.05
C GLN A 11 12.56 2.65 -7.20
N GLU A 12 13.03 1.93 -8.21
CA GLU A 12 12.20 1.52 -9.35
C GLU A 12 11.04 0.61 -8.89
N ARG A 13 11.29 -0.37 -8.00
CA ARG A 13 10.23 -1.20 -7.40
C ARG A 13 9.17 -0.38 -6.66
N ALA A 14 9.59 0.65 -5.92
CA ALA A 14 8.66 1.53 -5.21
C ALA A 14 7.83 2.39 -6.19
N GLN A 15 8.44 2.92 -7.24
CA GLN A 15 7.75 3.68 -8.29
C GLN A 15 6.75 2.81 -9.05
N THR A 16 7.15 1.60 -9.41
CA THR A 16 6.29 0.63 -10.09
C THR A 16 5.07 0.28 -9.24
N LEU A 17 5.25 -0.03 -7.95
CA LEU A 17 4.10 -0.30 -7.07
C LEU A 17 3.19 0.92 -6.87
N LYS A 18 3.76 2.14 -6.72
CA LYS A 18 2.99 3.40 -6.68
C LYS A 18 2.12 3.55 -7.94
N ALA A 19 2.71 3.33 -9.12
CA ALA A 19 2.01 3.45 -10.39
C ALA A 19 0.88 2.42 -10.51
N MET A 20 1.13 1.15 -10.14
CA MET A 20 0.11 0.10 -10.19
C MET A 20 -1.07 0.37 -9.25
N PHE A 21 -0.81 0.81 -8.02
CA PHE A 21 -1.88 1.17 -7.09
C PHE A 21 -2.67 2.39 -7.55
N LYS A 22 -2.01 3.42 -8.10
CA LYS A 22 -2.70 4.58 -8.70
C LYS A 22 -3.57 4.15 -9.87
N ALA A 23 -3.08 3.27 -10.75
CA ALA A 23 -3.84 2.75 -11.88
C ALA A 23 -5.08 1.94 -11.43
N ALA A 24 -5.00 1.27 -10.29
CA ALA A 24 -6.13 0.58 -9.65
C ALA A 24 -7.09 1.52 -8.89
N GLY A 25 -6.85 2.84 -8.91
CA GLY A 25 -7.68 3.84 -8.23
C GLY A 25 -7.53 3.85 -6.70
N LEU A 26 -6.47 3.24 -6.16
CA LEU A 26 -6.19 3.24 -4.72
C LEU A 26 -5.57 4.59 -4.29
N PRO A 27 -5.91 5.11 -3.10
CA PRO A 27 -5.43 6.40 -2.59
C PRO A 27 -3.99 6.32 -2.08
N VAL A 28 -3.02 6.20 -2.99
CA VAL A 28 -1.59 6.25 -2.68
C VAL A 28 -1.18 7.67 -2.32
N MET A 29 -0.49 7.87 -1.19
CA MET A 29 0.00 9.19 -0.82
C MET A 29 1.34 9.49 -1.50
N GLU A 30 1.43 10.63 -2.19
CA GLU A 30 2.65 11.08 -2.86
C GLU A 30 3.78 11.31 -1.86
N ASN A 31 4.99 10.91 -2.25
CA ASN A 31 6.23 11.15 -1.52
C ASN A 31 7.44 10.78 -2.40
N ASP A 32 8.61 11.32 -2.07
CA ASP A 32 9.88 11.08 -2.78
C ASP A 32 10.72 9.93 -2.18
N SER A 33 10.07 8.99 -1.49
CA SER A 33 10.74 7.85 -0.84
C SER A 33 10.33 6.50 -1.45
N HIS A 34 10.97 5.43 -0.97
CA HIS A 34 10.63 4.05 -1.30
C HIS A 34 9.37 3.53 -0.58
N ILE A 35 8.80 4.33 0.31
CA ILE A 35 7.59 3.97 1.06
C ILE A 35 6.38 4.21 0.16
N VAL A 36 5.48 3.24 0.11
CA VAL A 36 4.23 3.29 -0.65
C VAL A 36 3.05 3.23 0.34
N PRO A 37 2.67 4.37 0.93
CA PRO A 37 1.53 4.45 1.83
C PRO A 37 0.21 4.49 1.05
N VAL A 38 -0.74 3.63 1.43
CA VAL A 38 -2.13 3.67 0.91
C VAL A 38 -3.04 4.12 2.04
N LEU A 39 -3.66 5.30 1.87
CA LEU A 39 -4.57 5.89 2.84
C LEU A 39 -5.86 5.05 2.95
N VAL A 40 -6.30 4.75 4.16
CA VAL A 40 -7.58 4.08 4.42
C VAL A 40 -8.52 5.03 5.15
N GLY A 41 -8.00 5.79 6.12
CA GLY A 41 -8.74 6.80 6.88
C GLY A 41 -9.63 6.27 8.01
N ASP A 42 -9.65 4.96 8.23
CA ASP A 42 -10.38 4.32 9.33
C ASP A 42 -9.56 3.18 9.95
N PRO A 43 -9.39 3.14 11.28
CA PRO A 43 -8.54 2.13 11.94
C PRO A 43 -9.10 0.71 11.85
N HIS A 44 -10.42 0.54 11.84
CA HIS A 44 -11.06 -0.78 11.74
C HIS A 44 -10.87 -1.37 10.35
N HIS A 45 -11.14 -0.59 9.29
CA HIS A 45 -10.89 -1.02 7.92
C HIS A 45 -9.40 -1.24 7.65
N THR A 46 -8.51 -0.39 8.20
CA THR A 46 -7.06 -0.57 8.02
C THR A 46 -6.59 -1.91 8.58
N LYS A 47 -7.06 -2.25 9.79
CA LYS A 47 -6.77 -3.55 10.41
C LYS A 47 -7.41 -4.70 9.62
N LEU A 48 -8.68 -4.59 9.27
CA LEU A 48 -9.42 -5.62 8.55
C LEU A 48 -8.74 -5.99 7.22
N ILE A 49 -8.38 -4.98 6.42
CA ILE A 49 -7.70 -5.21 5.13
C ILE A 49 -6.34 -5.87 5.36
N SER A 50 -5.57 -5.45 6.36
CA SER A 50 -4.29 -6.10 6.71
C SER A 50 -4.47 -7.56 7.11
N ASP A 51 -5.46 -7.86 7.96
CA ASP A 51 -5.76 -9.23 8.41
C ASP A 51 -6.20 -10.11 7.22
N MET A 52 -7.06 -9.61 6.34
CA MET A 52 -7.53 -10.35 5.16
C MET A 52 -6.43 -10.55 4.12
N LEU A 53 -5.57 -9.56 3.90
CA LEU A 53 -4.38 -9.73 3.05
C LEU A 53 -3.49 -10.87 3.57
N LEU A 54 -3.30 -10.97 4.89
CA LEU A 54 -2.51 -12.04 5.47
C LEU A 54 -3.22 -13.39 5.37
N ALA A 55 -4.47 -13.48 5.80
CA ALA A 55 -5.22 -14.73 5.90
C ALA A 55 -5.55 -15.34 4.52
N ASP A 56 -6.03 -14.52 3.59
CA ASP A 56 -6.61 -15.01 2.33
C ASP A 56 -5.64 -14.90 1.15
N HIS A 57 -4.64 -14.01 1.26
CA HIS A 57 -3.70 -13.72 0.17
C HIS A 57 -2.24 -13.99 0.53
N GLY A 58 -1.94 -14.35 1.78
CA GLY A 58 -0.56 -14.59 2.24
C GLY A 58 0.33 -13.36 2.18
N VAL A 59 -0.25 -12.16 2.20
CA VAL A 59 0.48 -10.89 2.15
C VAL A 59 0.42 -10.21 3.51
N TYR A 60 1.56 -10.14 4.18
CA TYR A 60 1.69 -9.33 5.38
C TYR A 60 1.98 -7.86 5.02
N VAL A 61 1.14 -6.96 5.52
CA VAL A 61 1.39 -5.51 5.50
C VAL A 61 1.02 -4.90 6.83
N GLN A 62 1.86 -4.00 7.34
CA GLN A 62 1.61 -3.34 8.61
C GLN A 62 0.48 -2.31 8.48
N PRO A 63 -0.60 -2.42 9.28
CA PRO A 63 -1.55 -1.34 9.47
C PRO A 63 -0.94 -0.30 10.41
N ILE A 64 -0.99 0.97 10.01
CA ILE A 64 -0.48 2.09 10.80
C ILE A 64 -1.67 2.94 11.25
N ASN A 65 -1.94 2.91 12.55
CA ASN A 65 -3.04 3.61 13.20
C ASN A 65 -2.52 4.61 14.27
N TYR A 66 -3.42 5.30 14.95
CA TYR A 66 -3.09 6.09 16.15
C TYR A 66 -2.39 5.23 17.22
N PRO A 67 -1.38 5.73 17.96
CA PRO A 67 -0.83 7.09 17.96
C PRO A 67 0.27 7.36 16.93
N THR A 68 0.65 6.37 16.11
CA THR A 68 1.73 6.53 15.12
C THR A 68 1.38 7.53 14.03
N VAL A 69 0.11 7.60 13.63
CA VAL A 69 -0.42 8.63 12.72
C VAL A 69 -1.66 9.29 13.34
N PRO A 70 -1.98 10.54 12.96
CA PRO A 70 -3.23 11.19 13.37
C PRO A 70 -4.46 10.36 12.98
N ARG A 71 -5.51 10.44 13.80
CA ARG A 71 -6.80 9.81 13.51
C ARG A 71 -7.37 10.33 12.19
N GLY A 72 -8.04 9.47 11.43
CA GLY A 72 -8.54 9.78 10.08
C GLY A 72 -7.46 9.71 8.99
N THR A 73 -6.21 9.39 9.36
CA THR A 73 -5.09 9.25 8.41
C THR A 73 -4.46 7.86 8.48
N GLU A 74 -5.19 6.89 9.00
CA GLU A 74 -4.82 5.48 9.07
C GLU A 74 -4.51 4.95 7.67
N ARG A 75 -3.47 4.12 7.58
CA ARG A 75 -2.91 3.71 6.28
C ARG A 75 -2.20 2.38 6.35
N LEU A 76 -2.12 1.71 5.20
CA LEU A 76 -1.25 0.55 5.00
C LEU A 76 0.10 1.02 4.48
N ARG A 77 1.19 0.55 5.09
CA ARG A 77 2.56 0.96 4.72
C ARG A 77 3.28 -0.16 3.99
N PHE A 78 3.36 -0.06 2.66
CA PHE A 78 4.13 -0.98 1.84
C PHE A 78 5.57 -0.49 1.65
N THR A 79 6.52 -1.42 1.66
CA THR A 79 7.95 -1.16 1.42
C THR A 79 8.51 -2.26 0.52
N PRO A 80 8.28 -2.18 -0.80
CA PRO A 80 8.78 -3.18 -1.73
C PRO A 80 10.31 -3.17 -1.71
N THR A 81 10.92 -4.35 -1.80
CA THR A 81 12.37 -4.52 -1.92
C THR A 81 12.74 -4.80 -3.37
N PRO A 82 14.03 -4.72 -3.76
CA PRO A 82 14.50 -5.14 -5.09
C PRO A 82 14.08 -6.54 -5.53
N PHE A 83 13.73 -7.41 -4.58
CA PHE A 83 13.39 -8.82 -4.82
C PHE A 83 11.89 -9.06 -5.03
N HIS A 84 11.06 -8.01 -4.92
CA HIS A 84 9.63 -8.13 -5.23
C HIS A 84 9.43 -8.08 -6.75
N THR A 85 8.94 -9.19 -7.31
CA THR A 85 8.68 -9.32 -8.75
C THR A 85 7.38 -8.64 -9.14
N ASP A 86 7.22 -8.34 -10.43
CA ASP A 86 5.97 -7.77 -10.96
C ASP A 86 4.76 -8.69 -10.69
N ASP A 87 4.94 -10.01 -10.71
CA ASP A 87 3.87 -10.96 -10.42
C ASP A 87 3.42 -10.89 -8.97
N MET A 88 4.35 -10.71 -8.02
CA MET A 88 4.01 -10.49 -6.62
C MET A 88 3.22 -9.18 -6.47
N MET A 89 3.65 -8.11 -7.13
CA MET A 89 2.95 -6.83 -7.10
C MET A 89 1.57 -6.90 -7.76
N ARG A 90 1.43 -7.58 -8.90
CA ARG A 90 0.14 -7.81 -9.58
C ARG A 90 -0.83 -8.57 -8.70
N LYS A 91 -0.36 -9.63 -8.02
CA LYS A 91 -1.18 -10.39 -7.06
C LYS A 91 -1.64 -9.52 -5.89
N LEU A 92 -0.73 -8.71 -5.33
CA LEU A 92 -1.07 -7.74 -4.27
C LEU A 92 -2.11 -6.72 -4.74
N VAL A 93 -1.92 -6.11 -5.91
CA VAL A 93 -2.85 -5.10 -6.46
C VAL A 93 -4.23 -5.71 -6.66
N GLY A 94 -4.32 -6.90 -7.27
CA GLY A 94 -5.60 -7.58 -7.45
C GLY A 94 -6.30 -7.99 -6.15
N ALA A 95 -5.53 -8.33 -5.10
CA ALA A 95 -6.08 -8.56 -3.77
C ALA A 95 -6.62 -7.25 -3.16
N MET A 96 -5.83 -6.18 -3.22
CA MET A 96 -6.22 -4.86 -2.73
C MET A 96 -7.50 -4.36 -3.41
N GLU A 97 -7.66 -4.49 -4.73
CA GLU A 97 -8.86 -4.07 -5.44
C GLU A 97 -10.13 -4.77 -4.93
N LYS A 98 -10.05 -6.09 -4.70
CA LYS A 98 -11.16 -6.90 -4.16
C LYS A 98 -11.52 -6.47 -2.75
N LEU A 99 -10.52 -6.32 -1.88
CA LEU A 99 -10.73 -5.94 -0.48
C LEU A 99 -11.26 -4.51 -0.34
N TRP A 100 -10.82 -3.59 -1.19
CA TRP A 100 -11.34 -2.21 -1.21
C TRP A 100 -12.83 -2.17 -1.57
N ALA A 101 -13.25 -2.99 -2.55
CA ALA A 101 -14.65 -3.12 -2.91
C ALA A 101 -15.47 -3.79 -1.80
N HIS A 102 -14.91 -4.80 -1.13
CA HIS A 102 -15.56 -5.49 -0.01
C HIS A 102 -15.80 -4.58 1.20
N CYS A 103 -14.81 -3.75 1.56
CA CYS A 103 -14.88 -2.88 2.73
C CYS A 103 -15.66 -1.57 2.49
N ASN A 104 -16.15 -1.33 1.27
CA ASN A 104 -16.81 -0.08 0.85
C ASN A 104 -16.00 1.18 1.23
N VAL A 105 -14.67 1.11 1.13
CA VAL A 105 -13.78 2.23 1.44
C VAL A 105 -13.70 3.14 0.22
N ALA A 106 -13.69 4.45 0.47
CA ALA A 106 -13.49 5.45 -0.57
C ALA A 106 -12.26 5.15 -1.44
N ARG A 107 -12.44 5.15 -2.75
CA ARG A 107 -11.33 5.26 -3.72
C ARG A 107 -10.95 6.73 -3.90
N MET A 108 -9.90 7.01 -4.67
CA MET A 108 -9.45 8.39 -4.91
C MET A 108 -10.62 9.35 -5.11
N GLY A 109 -10.69 10.40 -4.28
CA GLY A 109 -11.78 11.40 -4.30
C GLY A 109 -12.79 11.31 -3.15
N GLY A 110 -12.73 10.30 -2.27
CA GLY A 110 -13.56 10.27 -1.06
C GLY A 110 -12.85 10.86 0.16
N HIS A 111 -13.02 12.17 0.32
CA HIS A 111 -12.84 12.99 1.53
C HIS A 111 -11.62 12.70 2.42
N ALA A 112 -10.59 13.54 2.26
CA ALA A 112 -10.04 14.26 3.40
C ALA A 112 -9.96 15.74 2.99
N ALA A 113 -10.79 16.55 3.66
CA ALA A 113 -10.60 18.00 3.72
C ALA A 113 -9.29 18.33 4.45
#